data_AF-A0A6P9B205-F1
#
_entry.id   AF-A0A6P9B205-F1
#
_cell.length_a   1.000
_cell.length_b   1.000
_cell.length_c   1.000
_cell.angle_alpha   90.00
_cell.angle_beta   90.00
_cell.angle_gamma   90.00
#
_symmetry.space_group_name_H-M   'P 1'
#
loop_
_entity.id
_entity.type
_entity.pdbx_description
1 polymer ?
#
loop_
_entity_poly.entity_id
_entity_poly.type
_entity_poly.pdbx_seq_one_letter_code
_entity_poly.pdbx_strand_id
1 'polypeptide(L)'
;PKVTLSSPSLTAPPSFNLALRDLRIQLENSTANELSISIDNTTLADEGEYTCTIFTRPVRTAKAMVTVLGIPQKPQISGYSGPLREGDVAVLKCLSSGSKPAAQLRWNKGEKLLTGKLLTYY
;
A
#
# COMPACT_ATOMS: atom_id res chain seq x y z
N PRO A 1 0.99 -5.92 7.11
CA PRO A 1 2.03 -5.11 6.44
C PRO A 1 2.60 -4.11 7.45
N LYS A 2 3.91 -3.87 7.43
CA LYS A 2 4.62 -3.00 8.38
C LYS A 2 5.33 -1.92 7.58
N VAL A 3 5.15 -0.65 7.96
CA VAL A 3 5.86 0.49 7.35
C VAL A 3 6.77 1.10 8.40
N THR A 4 8.04 1.31 8.07
CA THR A 4 9.02 1.97 8.93
C THR A 4 9.34 3.37 8.40
N LEU A 5 9.23 4.39 9.26
CA LEU A 5 9.57 5.77 8.94
C LEU A 5 10.79 6.19 9.75
N SER A 6 11.88 6.57 9.08
CA SER A 6 13.09 7.09 9.72
C SER A 6 13.30 8.58 9.41
N SER A 7 13.69 9.36 10.41
CA SER A 7 14.10 10.77 10.24
C SER A 7 15.60 10.89 9.91
N PRO A 8 16.04 11.84 9.05
CA PRO A 8 17.46 12.00 8.74
C PRO A 8 18.29 12.54 9.93
N SER A 9 19.59 12.28 9.83
CA SER A 9 20.67 12.43 10.83
C SER A 9 20.64 13.70 11.68
N LEU A 10 20.73 13.52 13.01
CA LEU A 10 20.74 14.59 14.03
C LEU A 10 22.03 14.60 14.87
N THR A 11 22.58 15.78 15.08
CA THR A 11 23.61 16.10 16.07
C THR A 11 22.95 16.74 17.31
N ALA A 12 22.25 15.96 18.14
CA ALA A 12 21.92 16.30 19.55
C ALA A 12 20.98 15.23 20.18
N PRO A 13 21.10 14.92 21.48
CA PRO A 13 20.26 13.91 22.14
C PRO A 13 18.78 14.31 22.22
N PRO A 14 17.80 13.40 22.04
CA PRO A 14 16.39 13.74 22.01
C PRO A 14 15.77 13.68 23.42
N SER A 15 14.85 14.59 23.71
CA SER A 15 13.96 14.53 24.87
C SER A 15 12.59 14.01 24.42
N PHE A 16 12.06 12.97 25.07
CA PHE A 16 10.84 12.28 24.63
C PHE A 16 9.57 12.80 25.33
N ASN A 17 8.56 13.14 24.52
CA ASN A 17 7.15 13.17 24.93
C ASN A 17 6.34 12.50 23.82
N LEU A 18 5.77 11.32 24.09
CA LEU A 18 5.02 10.53 23.12
C LEU A 18 3.58 11.06 23.05
N ALA A 19 3.26 11.84 22.03
CA ALA A 19 1.88 12.20 21.69
C ALA A 19 1.42 11.42 20.44
N LEU A 20 1.54 10.08 20.49
CA LEU A 20 1.02 9.19 19.44
C LEU A 20 -0.26 8.53 19.98
N ARG A 21 -1.42 8.98 19.49
CA ARG A 21 -2.74 8.48 19.91
C ARG A 21 -3.19 7.20 19.19
N ASP A 22 -2.41 6.72 18.22
CA ASP A 22 -2.71 5.49 17.47
C ASP A 22 -1.90 4.31 18.06
N LEU A 23 -2.61 3.31 18.56
CA LEU A 23 -2.06 2.11 19.21
C LEU A 23 -1.30 1.19 18.25
N ARG A 24 -1.44 1.37 16.93
CA ARG A 24 -0.73 0.59 15.91
C ARG A 24 0.68 1.11 15.65
N ILE A 25 1.02 2.30 16.15
CA ILE A 25 2.32 2.92 15.96
C ILE A 25 3.26 2.50 17.08
N GLN A 26 4.38 1.88 16.73
CA GLN A 26 5.42 1.48 17.65
C GLN A 26 6.70 2.27 17.39
N LEU A 27 7.44 2.54 18.46
CA LEU A 27 8.78 3.12 18.35
C LEU A 27 9.78 1.99 18.11
N GLU A 28 10.47 2.01 16.97
CA GLU A 28 11.50 1.03 16.63
C GLU A 28 12.88 1.47 17.08
N ASN A 29 13.23 2.73 16.79
CA ASN A 29 14.52 3.31 17.16
C ASN A 29 14.33 4.75 17.65
N SER A 30 15.12 5.13 18.64
CA SER A 30 15.28 6.52 19.01
C SER A 30 16.66 6.75 19.57
N THR A 31 17.48 7.36 18.73
CA THR A 31 18.80 7.81 19.09
C THR A 31 18.85 9.33 18.96
N ALA A 32 19.94 9.92 19.43
CA ALA A 32 20.29 11.30 19.13
C ALA A 32 20.29 11.64 17.63
N ASN A 33 20.38 10.63 16.76
CA ASN A 33 20.65 10.80 15.35
C ASN A 33 19.51 10.31 14.45
N GLU A 34 18.59 9.51 14.96
CA GLU A 34 17.57 8.82 14.16
C GLU A 34 16.36 8.52 15.05
N LEU A 35 15.17 8.92 14.57
CA LEU A 35 13.90 8.45 15.09
C LEU A 35 13.27 7.54 14.05
N SER A 36 12.99 6.30 14.43
CA SER A 36 12.32 5.32 13.59
C SER A 36 11.06 4.80 14.27
N ILE A 37 9.93 4.90 13.59
CA ILE A 37 8.66 4.33 14.03
C ILE A 37 8.19 3.28 13.03
N SER A 38 7.43 2.31 13.51
CA SER A 38 6.71 1.36 12.69
C SER A 38 5.20 1.50 12.87
N ILE A 39 4.45 1.21 11.81
CA ILE A 39 3.00 1.13 11.85
C ILE A 39 2.60 -0.28 11.44
N ASP A 40 1.94 -0.99 12.35
CA ASP A 40 1.44 -2.34 12.10
C ASP A 40 0.01 -2.32 11.51
N ASN A 41 -0.33 -3.38 10.78
CA ASN A 41 -1.65 -3.56 10.15
C ASN A 41 -2.08 -2.35 9.30
N THR A 42 -1.17 -1.87 8.44
CA THR A 42 -1.44 -0.74 7.55
C THR A 42 -2.55 -1.04 6.55
N THR A 43 -3.41 -0.05 6.33
CA THR A 43 -4.55 -0.04 5.41
C THR A 43 -4.39 1.07 4.38
N LEU A 44 -5.19 1.06 3.31
CA LEU A 44 -5.17 2.15 2.32
C LEU A 44 -5.52 3.53 2.90
N ALA A 45 -6.18 3.58 4.06
CA ALA A 45 -6.48 4.82 4.76
C ALA A 45 -5.27 5.41 5.51
N ASP A 46 -4.22 4.62 5.71
CA ASP A 46 -2.96 5.07 6.33
C ASP A 46 -2.01 5.72 5.31
N GLU A 47 -2.47 5.93 4.07
CA GLU A 47 -1.72 6.68 3.09
C GLU A 47 -1.86 8.19 3.31
N GLY A 48 -0.73 8.90 3.23
CA GLY A 48 -0.74 10.35 3.33
C GLY A 48 0.62 10.95 3.68
N GLU A 49 0.61 12.25 3.95
CA GLU A 49 1.79 12.97 4.45
C GLU A 49 1.91 12.78 5.97
N TYR A 50 3.00 12.14 6.39
CA TYR A 50 3.36 11.99 7.79
C TYR A 50 4.35 13.08 8.16
N THR A 51 4.10 13.73 9.31
CA THR A 51 5.00 14.75 9.87
C THR A 51 5.64 14.23 11.15
N CYS A 52 6.96 14.11 11.13
CA CYS A 52 7.77 13.79 12.29
C CYS A 52 8.23 15.10 12.95
N THR A 53 7.89 15.30 14.23
CA THR A 53 8.32 16.48 15.00
C THR A 53 9.12 16.02 16.21
N ILE A 54 10.32 16.59 16.36
CA ILE A 54 11.21 16.30 17.47
C ILE A 54 11.37 17.59 18.29
N PHE A 55 11.02 17.51 19.57
CA PHE A 55 11.06 18.63 20.50
C PHE A 55 12.47 18.88 21.06
N THR A 56 13.44 19.15 20.17
CA THR A 56 14.76 19.68 20.54
C THR A 56 14.74 21.20 20.64
N ARG A 57 15.86 21.82 21.04
CA ARG A 57 16.05 23.27 20.93
C ARG A 57 17.16 23.55 19.90
N PRO A 58 16.84 23.98 18.67
CA PRO A 58 15.51 24.31 18.13
C PRO A 58 14.67 23.06 17.81
N VAL A 59 13.35 23.22 17.74
CA VAL A 59 12.41 22.16 17.31
C VAL A 59 12.69 21.85 15.85
N ARG A 60 12.73 20.57 15.49
CA ARG A 60 12.96 20.13 14.11
C ARG A 60 11.80 19.27 13.64
N THR A 61 11.40 19.49 12.39
CA THR A 61 10.27 18.82 11.76
C THR A 61 10.71 18.27 10.40
N ALA A 62 10.28 17.04 10.10
CA ALA A 62 10.48 16.39 8.81
C ALA A 62 9.14 15.86 8.29
N LYS A 63 8.95 15.89 6.97
CA LYS A 63 7.75 15.38 6.29
C LYS A 63 8.11 14.23 5.37
N ALA A 64 7.25 13.22 5.31
CA ALA A 64 7.40 12.08 4.42
C ALA A 64 6.04 11.68 3.83
N MET A 65 6.01 11.40 2.53
CA MET A 65 4.83 10.83 1.88
C MET A 65 4.86 9.31 2.01
N VAL A 66 3.85 8.73 2.64
CA VAL A 66 3.70 7.29 2.80
C VAL A 66 2.69 6.79 1.79
N THR A 67 3.08 5.85 0.94
CA THR A 67 2.18 5.16 0.00
C THR A 67 1.94 3.74 0.48
N VAL A 68 0.67 3.33 0.58
CA VAL A 68 0.33 1.96 0.97
C VAL A 68 0.02 1.14 -0.27
N LEU A 69 0.72 0.03 -0.42
CA LEU A 69 0.50 -0.89 -1.53
C LEU A 69 -0.67 -1.82 -1.23
N GLY A 70 -1.59 -1.90 -2.20
CA GLY A 70 -2.75 -2.76 -2.14
C GLY A 70 -2.49 -4.06 -2.90
N ILE A 71 -2.73 -5.20 -2.25
CA ILE A 71 -2.61 -6.50 -2.90
C ILE A 71 -3.91 -6.78 -3.68
N PRO A 72 -3.84 -7.14 -4.97
CA PRO A 72 -5.02 -7.50 -5.74
C PRO A 72 -5.75 -8.69 -5.13
N GLN A 73 -7.06 -8.57 -5.01
CA GLN A 73 -7.92 -9.69 -4.67
C GLN A 73 -7.99 -10.70 -5.82
N LYS A 74 -8.33 -11.94 -5.48
CA LYS A 74 -8.48 -13.03 -6.45
C LYS A 74 -9.44 -12.59 -7.58
N PRO A 75 -8.98 -12.61 -8.84
CA PRO A 75 -9.80 -12.14 -9.95
C PRO A 75 -11.08 -12.96 -10.08
N GLN A 76 -12.19 -12.27 -10.33
CA GLN A 76 -13.49 -12.88 -10.58
C GLN A 76 -13.80 -12.77 -12.06
N ILE A 77 -14.14 -13.91 -12.66
CA ILE A 77 -14.56 -13.98 -14.07
C ILE A 77 -16.08 -14.01 -14.11
N SER A 78 -16.66 -13.19 -14.98
CA SER A 78 -18.09 -13.09 -15.23
C SER A 78 -18.37 -13.02 -16.73
N GLY A 79 -19.64 -13.09 -17.13
CA GLY A 79 -20.04 -13.12 -18.54
C GLY A 79 -20.31 -14.51 -19.11
N TYR A 80 -20.49 -15.51 -18.25
CA TYR A 80 -20.95 -16.85 -18.62
C TYR A 80 -22.15 -17.23 -17.77
N SER A 81 -23.17 -17.84 -18.39
CA SER A 81 -24.39 -18.35 -17.73
C SER A 81 -24.45 -19.89 -17.72
N GLY A 82 -23.45 -20.56 -18.28
CA GLY A 82 -23.38 -21.99 -18.44
C GLY A 82 -22.09 -22.43 -19.14
N PRO A 83 -21.94 -23.74 -19.45
CA PRO A 83 -20.81 -24.24 -20.22
C PRO A 83 -20.80 -23.60 -21.61
N LEU A 84 -19.67 -23.01 -21.97
CA LEU A 84 -19.44 -22.46 -23.31
C LEU A 84 -19.18 -23.62 -24.28
N ARG A 85 -19.87 -23.63 -25.43
CA ARG A 85 -19.64 -24.66 -26.45
C ARG A 85 -18.51 -24.23 -27.37
N GLU A 86 -17.85 -25.22 -27.97
CA GLU A 86 -16.86 -24.95 -28.99
C GLU A 86 -17.52 -24.30 -30.21
N GLY A 87 -16.91 -23.23 -30.72
CA GLY A 87 -17.48 -22.39 -31.79
C GLY A 87 -18.25 -21.16 -31.28
N ASP A 88 -18.62 -21.11 -30.01
CA ASP A 88 -19.32 -19.95 -29.44
C ASP A 88 -18.38 -18.77 -29.23
N VAL A 89 -18.88 -17.57 -29.51
CA VAL A 89 -18.21 -16.31 -29.16
C VAL A 89 -18.72 -15.86 -27.79
N ALA A 90 -17.84 -15.90 -26.79
CA ALA A 90 -18.14 -15.46 -25.43
C ALA A 90 -17.36 -14.19 -25.07
N VAL A 91 -18.04 -13.25 -24.41
CA VAL A 91 -17.43 -12.04 -23.85
C VAL A 91 -17.30 -12.21 -22.35
N LEU A 92 -16.08 -12.45 -21.89
CA LEU A 92 -15.78 -12.63 -20.47
C LEU A 92 -15.21 -11.34 -19.88
N LYS A 93 -15.61 -11.03 -18.66
CA LYS A 93 -15.11 -9.90 -17.87
C LYS A 93 -14.36 -10.42 -16.67
N CYS A 94 -13.10 -10.01 -16.53
CA CYS A 94 -12.26 -10.31 -15.37
C CYS A 94 -12.12 -9.05 -14.53
N LEU A 95 -12.47 -9.15 -13.25
CA LEU A 95 -12.41 -8.05 -12.29
C LEU A 95 -11.48 -8.44 -11.14
N SER A 96 -10.53 -7.57 -10.80
CA SER A 96 -9.72 -7.65 -9.59
C SER A 96 -9.74 -6.29 -8.88
N SER A 97 -9.97 -6.31 -7.57
CA SER A 97 -10.14 -5.14 -6.71
C SER A 97 -9.04 -5.08 -5.65
N GLY A 98 -8.85 -3.92 -5.02
CA GLY A 98 -7.91 -3.74 -3.91
C GLY A 98 -6.44 -3.59 -4.31
N SER A 99 -6.11 -3.60 -5.60
CA SER A 99 -4.75 -3.41 -6.08
C SER A 99 -4.37 -1.94 -6.10
N LYS A 100 -3.21 -1.62 -5.51
CA LYS A 100 -2.56 -0.31 -5.65
C LYS A 100 -1.05 -0.52 -5.79
N PRO A 101 -0.44 -0.24 -6.97
CA PRO A 101 -1.05 0.33 -8.18
C PRO A 101 -2.01 -0.64 -8.90
N ALA A 102 -2.65 -0.19 -9.99
CA ALA A 102 -3.59 -1.00 -10.76
C ALA A 102 -2.98 -2.35 -11.18
N ALA A 103 -3.73 -3.44 -10.97
CA ALA A 103 -3.28 -4.78 -11.27
C ALA A 103 -3.13 -5.01 -12.78
N GLN A 104 -2.14 -5.83 -13.16
CA GLN A 104 -2.00 -6.31 -14.53
C GLN A 104 -2.73 -7.65 -14.67
N LEU A 105 -3.78 -7.68 -15.48
CA LEU A 105 -4.55 -8.89 -15.76
C LEU A 105 -4.17 -9.44 -17.13
N ARG A 106 -3.97 -10.76 -17.21
CA ARG A 106 -3.68 -11.48 -18.46
C ARG A 106 -4.70 -12.60 -18.62
N TRP A 107 -5.15 -12.82 -19.86
CA TRP A 107 -6.12 -13.85 -20.18
C TRP A 107 -5.43 -15.04 -20.83
N ASN A 108 -5.70 -16.24 -20.33
CA ASN A 108 -5.07 -17.46 -20.81
C ASN A 108 -6.17 -18.51 -21.04
N LYS A 109 -6.15 -19.19 -22.20
CA LYS A 109 -6.98 -20.37 -22.46
C LYS A 109 -6.05 -21.57 -22.62
N GLY A 110 -5.87 -22.34 -21.54
CA GLY A 110 -4.76 -23.30 -21.45
C GLY A 110 -3.42 -22.57 -21.60
N GLU A 111 -2.59 -23.05 -22.51
CA GLU A 111 -1.28 -22.45 -22.83
C GLU A 111 -1.36 -21.23 -23.78
N LYS A 112 -2.53 -20.93 -24.32
CA LYS A 112 -2.69 -19.82 -25.28
C LYS A 112 -2.98 -18.51 -24.56
N LEU A 113 -2.07 -17.55 -24.70
CA LEU A 113 -2.31 -16.17 -24.29
C LEU A 113 -3.39 -15.54 -25.18
N LEU A 114 -4.39 -14.93 -24.56
CA LEU A 114 -5.45 -14.18 -25.21
C LEU A 114 -5.21 -12.68 -25.04
N THR A 115 -5.52 -11.92 -26.08
CA THR A 115 -5.51 -10.46 -26.03
C THR A 115 -6.84 -10.00 -25.44
N GLY A 116 -6.78 -9.33 -24.29
CA GLY A 116 -7.92 -8.66 -23.67
C GLY A 116 -7.72 -7.15 -23.64
N LYS A 117 -8.82 -6.41 -23.51
CA LYS A 117 -8.78 -4.97 -23.23
C LYS A 117 -8.76 -4.76 -21.72
N LEU A 118 -7.71 -4.14 -21.19
CA LEU A 118 -7.68 -3.72 -19.79
C LEU A 118 -8.62 -2.53 -19.61
N LEU A 119 -9.54 -2.64 -18.64
CA LEU A 119 -10.41 -1.56 -18.23
C LEU A 119 -10.06 -1.20 -16.79
N THR A 120 -9.50 0.00 -16.59
CA THR A 120 -9.22 0.56 -15.26
C THR A 120 -10.40 1.43 -14.86
N TYR A 121 -11.01 1.13 -13.72
CA TYR A 121 -12.05 1.95 -13.10
C TYR A 121 -11.43 2.69 -11.90
N TYR A 122 -11.74 3.97 -11.74
CA TYR A 122 -11.25 4.88 -10.69
C TYR A 122 -12.31 5.10 -9.62
#